data_AF-A0A944ANP3-F1
#
_entry.id   AF-A0A944ANP3-F1
#
_cell.length_a   1.000
_cell.length_b   1.000
_cell.length_c   1.000
_cell.angle_alpha   90.00
_cell.angle_beta   90.00
_cell.angle_gamma   90.00
#
_symmetry.space_group_name_H-M   'P 1'
#
loop_
_entity.id
_entity.type
_entity.pdbx_description
1 polymer ?
#
loop_
_entity_poly.entity_id
_entity_poly.type
_entity_poly.pdbx_seq_one_letter_code
_entity_poly.pdbx_strand_id
1 'polypeptide(L)'
;MDNNEIKKANRKALPKFILIMVICLIIGGAIGFCSAKYGLNTLAGGMKTAGAFFGTYIAPWLMLAIAVIVPVVCISIYRSARKLLSAWDGENEEISDTIDKKLSIVIWVTSAALILSYFLIAASYANGFETFENESSDALFLVGIAGFFAIMIEAVVFQQKCVDTTKKMNPEKTASVYDAKFQKKWMDSCDEAEKIMIGKCAFKAYAATNMVCTILSIVLAICALVFGIGFLPSLAVCLIWIVNQSVYCREALKYSKAGNKIS
;
A
#
# COMPACT_ATOMS: atom_id res chain seq x y z
N MET A 1 36.37 6.33 -9.38
CA MET A 1 35.78 7.29 -10.34
C MET A 1 36.57 8.57 -10.22
N ASP A 2 37.10 9.09 -11.34
CA ASP A 2 37.91 10.31 -11.31
C ASP A 2 37.02 11.55 -11.08
N ASN A 3 37.55 12.57 -10.42
CA ASN A 3 36.79 13.78 -10.08
C ASN A 3 36.31 14.52 -11.35
N ASN A 4 37.01 14.37 -12.47
CA ASN A 4 36.59 14.92 -13.76
C ASN A 4 35.38 14.18 -14.36
N GLU A 5 35.24 12.88 -14.12
CA GLU A 5 34.08 12.09 -14.58
C GLU A 5 32.79 12.52 -13.84
N ILE A 6 32.90 12.78 -12.53
CA ILE A 6 31.79 13.31 -11.71
C ILE A 6 31.35 14.68 -12.22
N LYS A 7 32.30 15.60 -12.45
CA LYS A 7 32.00 16.94 -12.98
C LYS A 7 31.36 16.88 -14.38
N LYS A 8 31.82 15.97 -15.24
CA LYS A 8 31.27 15.78 -16.59
C LYS A 8 29.83 15.25 -16.55
N ALA A 9 29.54 14.30 -15.67
CA ALA A 9 28.18 13.79 -15.47
C ALA A 9 27.23 14.90 -14.98
N ASN A 10 27.64 15.66 -13.97
CA ASN A 10 26.84 16.76 -13.40
C ASN A 10 26.59 17.87 -14.43
N ARG A 11 27.62 18.29 -15.19
CA ARG A 11 27.49 19.33 -16.22
C ARG A 11 26.52 18.94 -17.34
N LYS A 12 26.34 17.65 -17.60
CA LYS A 12 25.38 17.13 -18.58
C LYS A 12 23.95 17.06 -18.03
N ALA A 13 23.78 16.78 -16.74
CA ALA A 13 22.47 16.62 -16.11
C ALA A 13 21.87 17.94 -15.60
N LEU A 14 22.70 18.85 -15.10
CA LEU A 14 22.30 20.09 -14.44
C LEU A 14 21.39 21.00 -15.30
N PRO A 15 21.66 21.26 -16.59
CA PRO A 15 20.81 22.14 -17.39
C PRO A 15 19.40 21.59 -17.57
N LYS A 16 19.27 20.26 -17.74
CA LYS A 16 17.97 19.59 -17.84
C LYS A 16 17.20 19.69 -16.52
N PHE A 17 17.88 19.52 -15.39
CA PHE A 17 17.27 19.65 -14.07
C PHE A 17 16.75 21.07 -13.82
N ILE A 18 17.54 22.10 -14.14
CA ILE A 18 17.14 23.50 -14.01
C ILE A 18 15.93 23.80 -14.90
N LEU A 19 15.92 23.32 -16.15
CA LEU A 19 14.79 23.49 -17.07
C LEU A 19 13.50 22.90 -16.49
N ILE A 20 13.56 21.69 -15.93
CA ILE A 20 12.40 21.04 -15.29
C ILE A 20 11.91 21.88 -14.10
N MET A 21 12.82 22.37 -13.24
CA MET A 21 12.44 23.22 -12.10
C MET A 21 11.72 24.51 -12.54
N VAL A 22 12.22 25.17 -13.59
CA VAL A 22 11.60 26.40 -14.12
C VAL A 22 10.20 26.12 -14.66
N ILE A 23 10.03 25.03 -15.42
CA ILE A 23 8.71 24.62 -15.94
C ILE A 23 7.74 24.33 -14.78
N CYS A 24 8.19 23.58 -13.76
CA CYS A 24 7.37 23.29 -12.58
C CYS A 24 6.97 24.57 -11.83
N LEU A 25 7.88 25.54 -11.68
CA LEU A 25 7.61 26.82 -11.04
C LEU A 25 6.52 27.62 -11.80
N ILE A 26 6.61 27.68 -13.13
CA ILE A 26 5.64 28.39 -13.97
C ILE A 26 4.26 27.73 -13.87
N ILE A 27 4.20 26.40 -14.01
CA ILE A 27 2.95 25.63 -13.93
C ILE A 27 2.32 25.78 -12.54
N GLY A 28 3.11 25.58 -11.47
CA GLY A 28 2.64 25.73 -10.10
C GLY A 28 2.14 27.14 -9.79
N GLY A 29 2.86 28.16 -10.25
CA GLY A 29 2.45 29.56 -10.11
C GLY A 29 1.15 29.90 -10.84
N ALA A 30 0.99 29.41 -12.07
CA ALA A 30 -0.23 29.60 -12.85
C ALA A 30 -1.46 28.92 -12.21
N ILE A 31 -1.31 27.66 -11.76
CA ILE A 31 -2.38 26.93 -11.06
C ILE A 31 -2.76 27.64 -9.76
N GLY A 32 -1.78 28.08 -8.98
CA GLY A 32 -2.02 28.82 -7.74
C GLY A 32 -2.77 30.14 -7.98
N PHE A 33 -2.34 30.92 -8.98
CA PHE A 33 -2.99 32.18 -9.34
C PHE A 33 -4.42 31.99 -9.84
N CYS A 34 -4.66 31.01 -10.74
CA CYS A 34 -6.00 30.70 -11.22
C CYS A 34 -6.92 30.24 -10.08
N SER A 35 -6.43 29.39 -9.18
CA SER A 35 -7.22 28.91 -8.04
C SER A 35 -7.63 30.05 -7.11
N ALA A 36 -6.71 30.98 -6.82
CA ALA A 36 -6.98 32.15 -5.99
C ALA A 36 -7.97 33.14 -6.66
N LYS A 37 -7.88 33.32 -7.99
CA LYS A 37 -8.71 34.28 -8.72
C LYS A 37 -10.13 33.79 -9.00
N TYR A 38 -10.28 32.51 -9.36
CA TYR A 38 -11.56 31.95 -9.80
C TYR A 38 -12.37 31.29 -8.70
N GLY A 39 -11.83 31.15 -7.47
CA GLY A 39 -12.55 30.68 -6.30
C GLY A 39 -13.37 29.42 -6.59
N LEU A 40 -12.70 28.27 -6.73
CA LEU A 40 -13.29 26.96 -7.13
C LEU A 40 -14.24 26.35 -6.07
N ASN A 41 -14.92 27.19 -5.30
CA ASN A 41 -15.81 26.86 -4.19
C ASN A 41 -16.99 25.98 -4.62
N THR A 42 -17.47 26.10 -5.86
CA THR A 42 -18.52 25.25 -6.41
C THR A 42 -18.08 23.80 -6.60
N LEU A 43 -16.83 23.59 -7.06
CA LEU A 43 -16.24 22.24 -7.15
C LEU A 43 -15.98 21.65 -5.77
N ALA A 44 -15.50 22.46 -4.83
CA ALA A 44 -15.27 22.04 -3.45
C ALA A 44 -16.57 21.62 -2.74
N GLY A 45 -17.64 22.39 -2.88
CA GLY A 45 -18.96 22.05 -2.34
C GLY A 45 -19.55 20.78 -2.92
N GLY A 46 -19.45 20.61 -4.25
CA GLY A 46 -19.89 19.39 -4.95
C GLY A 46 -19.12 18.15 -4.48
N MET A 47 -17.79 18.25 -4.34
CA MET A 47 -16.95 17.16 -3.88
C MET A 47 -17.20 16.79 -2.41
N LYS A 48 -17.42 17.77 -1.53
CA LYS A 48 -17.79 17.54 -0.13
C LYS A 48 -19.12 16.78 -0.03
N THR A 49 -20.11 17.20 -0.82
CA THR A 49 -21.44 16.57 -0.84
C THR A 49 -21.37 15.14 -1.39
N ALA A 50 -20.65 14.93 -2.48
CA ALA A 50 -20.43 13.60 -3.06
C ALA A 50 -19.66 12.69 -2.09
N GLY A 51 -18.65 13.21 -1.39
CA GLY A 51 -17.90 12.48 -0.37
C GLY A 51 -18.76 12.07 0.82
N ALA A 52 -19.61 12.98 1.31
CA ALA A 52 -20.57 12.68 2.38
C ALA A 52 -21.59 11.61 1.94
N PHE A 53 -22.15 11.73 0.74
CA PHE A 53 -23.07 10.73 0.18
C PHE A 53 -22.39 9.36 0.03
N PHE A 54 -21.17 9.34 -0.52
CA PHE A 54 -20.38 8.12 -0.65
C PHE A 54 -20.11 7.49 0.71
N GLY A 55 -19.67 8.26 1.69
CA GLY A 55 -19.37 7.80 3.04
C GLY A 55 -20.60 7.20 3.73
N THR A 56 -21.72 7.91 3.74
CA THR A 56 -22.92 7.48 4.47
C THR A 56 -23.64 6.32 3.79
N TYR A 57 -23.79 6.36 2.45
CA TYR A 57 -24.70 5.45 1.75
C TYR A 57 -24.03 4.44 0.84
N ILE A 58 -22.78 4.64 0.41
CA ILE A 58 -22.11 3.71 -0.52
C ILE A 58 -21.07 2.87 0.21
N ALA A 59 -20.23 3.49 1.05
CA ALA A 59 -19.09 2.84 1.66
C ALA A 59 -19.47 1.62 2.52
N PRO A 60 -20.53 1.63 3.35
CA PRO A 60 -20.92 0.47 4.15
C PRO A 60 -21.36 -0.72 3.30
N TRP A 61 -22.18 -0.48 2.27
CA TRP A 61 -22.63 -1.54 1.35
C TRP A 61 -21.50 -2.08 0.50
N LEU A 62 -20.61 -1.21 0.02
CA LEU A 62 -19.42 -1.62 -0.71
C LEU A 62 -18.50 -2.49 0.18
N MET A 63 -18.37 -2.13 1.45
CA MET A 63 -17.60 -2.93 2.40
C MET A 63 -18.21 -4.31 2.63
N LEU A 64 -19.55 -4.40 2.79
CA LEU A 64 -20.24 -5.68 2.89
C LEU A 64 -20.08 -6.51 1.61
N ALA A 65 -20.19 -5.88 0.43
CA ALA A 65 -19.98 -6.55 -0.84
C ALA A 65 -18.56 -7.13 -0.94
N ILE A 66 -17.53 -6.39 -0.51
CA ILE A 66 -16.15 -6.87 -0.46
C ILE A 66 -16.03 -8.07 0.48
N ALA A 67 -16.61 -7.99 1.69
CA ALA A 67 -16.62 -9.08 2.66
C ALA A 67 -17.26 -10.37 2.12
N VAL A 68 -18.20 -10.28 1.16
CA VAL A 68 -18.81 -11.46 0.55
C VAL A 68 -18.04 -11.94 -0.69
N ILE A 69 -17.61 -11.01 -1.56
CA ILE A 69 -17.03 -11.35 -2.86
C ILE A 69 -15.59 -11.86 -2.73
N VAL A 70 -14.78 -11.22 -1.89
CA VAL A 70 -13.36 -11.58 -1.69
C VAL A 70 -13.20 -13.05 -1.27
N PRO A 71 -13.90 -13.57 -0.25
CA PRO A 71 -13.74 -14.96 0.13
C PRO A 71 -14.20 -15.93 -0.97
N VAL A 72 -15.23 -15.59 -1.76
CA VAL A 72 -15.67 -16.44 -2.88
C VAL A 72 -14.56 -16.57 -3.93
N VAL A 73 -13.94 -15.46 -4.33
CA VAL A 73 -12.83 -15.44 -5.29
C VAL A 73 -11.61 -16.16 -4.71
N CYS A 74 -11.21 -15.83 -3.48
CA CYS A 74 -10.03 -16.41 -2.84
C CYS A 74 -10.20 -17.91 -2.57
N ILE A 75 -11.39 -18.39 -2.17
CA ILE A 75 -11.67 -19.82 -1.98
C ILE A 75 -11.56 -20.57 -3.31
N SER A 76 -12.06 -20.00 -4.42
CA SER A 76 -11.97 -20.64 -5.73
C SER A 76 -10.51 -20.85 -6.16
N ILE A 77 -9.69 -19.79 -6.06
CA ILE A 77 -8.27 -19.84 -6.41
C ILE A 77 -7.50 -20.76 -5.45
N TYR A 78 -7.77 -20.67 -4.14
CA TYR A 78 -7.12 -21.50 -3.13
C TYR A 78 -7.46 -22.98 -3.27
N ARG A 79 -8.71 -23.33 -3.59
CA ARG A 79 -9.10 -24.73 -3.88
C ARG A 79 -8.36 -25.28 -5.10
N SER A 80 -8.18 -24.46 -6.14
CA SER A 80 -7.36 -24.84 -7.30
C SER A 80 -5.89 -25.09 -6.90
N ALA A 81 -5.30 -24.21 -6.11
CA ALA A 81 -3.94 -24.39 -5.59
C ALA A 81 -3.82 -25.68 -4.74
N ARG A 82 -4.80 -25.94 -3.87
CA ARG A 82 -4.83 -27.14 -3.01
C ARG A 82 -4.93 -28.44 -3.81
N LYS A 83 -5.70 -28.45 -4.90
CA LYS A 83 -5.80 -29.61 -5.81
C LYS A 83 -4.46 -29.89 -6.51
N LEU A 84 -3.78 -28.83 -6.95
CA LEU A 84 -2.44 -28.96 -7.54
C LEU A 84 -1.45 -29.48 -6.50
N LEU A 85 -1.47 -28.95 -5.27
CA LEU A 85 -0.62 -29.42 -4.18
C LEU A 85 -0.83 -30.92 -3.88
N SER A 86 -2.08 -31.41 -3.89
CA SER A 86 -2.34 -32.83 -3.64
C SER A 86 -1.88 -33.77 -4.77
N ALA A 87 -1.73 -33.23 -5.98
CA ALA A 87 -1.23 -33.98 -7.13
C ALA A 87 0.28 -33.75 -7.38
N TRP A 88 0.90 -32.88 -6.58
CA TRP A 88 2.31 -32.56 -6.69
C TRP A 88 3.15 -33.67 -6.06
N ASP A 89 4.21 -34.06 -6.77
CA ASP A 89 5.12 -35.14 -6.40
C ASP A 89 6.26 -34.69 -5.48
N GLY A 90 6.41 -33.38 -5.25
CA GLY A 90 7.47 -32.80 -4.41
C GLY A 90 8.67 -32.26 -5.19
N GLU A 91 8.78 -32.55 -6.50
CA GLU A 91 9.94 -32.19 -7.31
C GLU A 91 9.57 -31.36 -8.55
N ASN A 92 8.31 -31.40 -9.01
CA ASN A 92 7.89 -30.64 -10.18
C ASN A 92 7.83 -29.12 -9.90
N GLU A 93 8.85 -28.41 -10.35
CA GLU A 93 9.02 -26.96 -10.15
C GLU A 93 7.91 -26.15 -10.85
N GLU A 94 7.45 -26.54 -12.05
CA GLU A 94 6.38 -25.83 -12.76
C GLU A 94 5.04 -25.85 -12.01
N ILE A 95 4.74 -27.00 -11.37
CA ILE A 95 3.54 -27.14 -10.53
C ILE A 95 3.70 -26.29 -9.27
N SER A 96 4.89 -26.32 -8.63
CA SER A 96 5.21 -25.50 -7.46
C SER A 96 5.04 -24.01 -7.76
N ASP A 97 5.63 -23.52 -8.85
CA ASP A 97 5.51 -22.14 -9.33
C ASP A 97 4.05 -21.74 -9.57
N THR A 98 3.26 -22.64 -10.13
CA THR A 98 1.83 -22.40 -10.37
C THR A 98 1.05 -22.30 -9.06
N ILE A 99 1.40 -23.10 -8.06
CA ILE A 99 0.82 -23.01 -6.72
C ILE A 99 1.21 -21.68 -6.08
N ASP A 100 2.49 -21.33 -6.06
CA ASP A 100 2.98 -20.08 -5.47
C ASP A 100 2.39 -18.84 -6.14
N LYS A 101 2.21 -18.86 -7.46
CA LYS A 101 1.50 -17.80 -8.19
C LYS A 101 0.06 -17.65 -7.70
N LYS A 102 -0.67 -18.76 -7.54
CA LYS A 102 -2.05 -18.74 -7.05
C LYS A 102 -2.12 -18.25 -5.60
N LEU A 103 -1.21 -18.70 -4.73
CA LEU A 103 -1.15 -18.24 -3.34
C LEU A 103 -0.81 -16.74 -3.26
N SER A 104 0.13 -16.27 -4.08
CA SER A 104 0.51 -14.86 -4.17
C SER A 104 -0.66 -13.98 -4.63
N ILE A 105 -1.46 -14.45 -5.61
CA ILE A 105 -2.69 -13.76 -6.03
C ILE A 105 -3.68 -13.67 -4.87
N VAL A 106 -3.88 -14.75 -4.11
CA VAL A 106 -4.78 -14.75 -2.95
C VAL A 106 -4.31 -13.73 -1.91
N ILE A 107 -3.03 -13.74 -1.53
CA ILE A 107 -2.45 -12.79 -0.57
C ILE A 107 -2.61 -11.35 -1.08
N TRP A 108 -2.38 -11.11 -2.36
CA TRP A 108 -2.52 -9.78 -2.95
C TRP A 108 -3.98 -9.29 -2.91
N VAL A 109 -4.95 -10.12 -3.33
CA VAL A 109 -6.38 -9.77 -3.31
C VAL A 109 -6.85 -9.48 -1.89
N THR A 110 -6.50 -10.33 -0.91
CA THR A 110 -6.92 -10.12 0.49
C THR A 110 -6.26 -8.89 1.11
N SER A 111 -4.99 -8.62 0.79
CA SER A 111 -4.29 -7.43 1.26
C SER A 111 -4.89 -6.16 0.65
N ALA A 112 -5.23 -6.18 -0.64
CA ALA A 112 -5.88 -5.06 -1.32
C ALA A 112 -7.28 -4.80 -0.75
N ALA A 113 -8.05 -5.86 -0.48
CA ALA A 113 -9.36 -5.75 0.17
C ALA A 113 -9.27 -5.15 1.57
N LEU A 114 -8.28 -5.55 2.36
CA LEU A 114 -8.03 -5.01 3.70
C LEU A 114 -7.62 -3.53 3.66
N ILE A 115 -6.72 -3.15 2.75
CA ILE A 115 -6.33 -1.73 2.56
C ILE A 115 -7.55 -0.90 2.15
N LEU A 116 -8.38 -1.42 1.24
CA LEU A 116 -9.61 -0.75 0.81
C LEU A 116 -10.62 -0.65 1.96
N SER A 117 -10.75 -1.66 2.81
CA SER A 117 -11.69 -1.62 3.94
C SER A 117 -11.30 -0.56 4.97
N TYR A 118 -10.00 -0.31 5.21
CA TYR A 118 -9.53 0.82 6.02
C TYR A 118 -9.95 2.17 5.46
N PHE A 119 -9.90 2.35 4.13
CA PHE A 119 -10.40 3.56 3.50
C PHE A 119 -11.92 3.68 3.64
N LEU A 120 -12.66 2.60 3.38
CA LEU A 120 -14.13 2.61 3.43
C LEU A 120 -14.67 2.86 4.83
N ILE A 121 -14.02 2.33 5.88
CA ILE A 121 -14.44 2.61 7.26
C ILE A 121 -14.18 4.07 7.59
N ALA A 122 -13.03 4.62 7.18
CA ALA A 122 -12.71 6.04 7.33
C ALA A 122 -13.70 6.95 6.59
N ALA A 123 -14.11 6.56 5.38
CA ALA A 123 -15.15 7.27 4.63
C ALA A 123 -16.52 7.21 5.34
N SER A 124 -16.84 6.09 5.99
CA SER A 124 -18.13 5.86 6.65
C SER A 124 -18.39 6.79 7.85
N TYR A 125 -17.35 7.26 8.53
CA TYR A 125 -17.46 8.25 9.62
C TYR A 125 -16.92 9.64 9.24
N ALA A 126 -16.75 9.93 7.95
CA ALA A 126 -16.18 11.21 7.49
C ALA A 126 -17.03 12.45 7.90
N ASN A 127 -18.33 12.28 8.15
CA ASN A 127 -19.22 13.32 8.67
C ASN A 127 -19.15 13.46 10.21
N GLY A 128 -18.28 12.71 10.88
CA GLY A 128 -18.10 12.76 12.33
C GLY A 128 -19.36 12.37 13.08
N PHE A 129 -19.67 13.10 14.15
CA PHE A 129 -20.79 12.79 15.05
C PHE A 129 -22.18 12.96 14.40
N GLU A 130 -22.29 13.74 13.32
CA GLU A 130 -23.55 13.90 12.55
C GLU A 130 -24.03 12.56 11.96
N THR A 131 -23.11 11.60 11.77
CA THR A 131 -23.45 10.24 11.32
C THR A 131 -24.36 9.50 12.30
N PHE A 132 -24.37 9.86 13.59
CA PHE A 132 -25.14 9.20 14.63
C PHE A 132 -26.46 9.89 14.98
N GLU A 133 -26.82 10.96 14.27
CA GLU A 133 -28.07 11.71 14.55
C GLU A 133 -29.31 11.07 13.89
N ASN A 134 -29.13 10.19 12.89
CA ASN A 134 -30.22 9.44 12.25
C ASN A 134 -30.09 7.94 12.53
N GLU A 135 -31.18 7.29 12.94
CA GLU A 135 -31.21 5.83 13.19
C GLU A 135 -30.77 5.00 11.97
N SER A 136 -31.13 5.45 10.75
CA SER A 136 -30.76 4.76 9.51
C SER A 136 -29.26 4.82 9.21
N SER A 137 -28.58 5.94 9.53
CA SER A 137 -27.13 6.06 9.32
C SER A 137 -26.34 5.33 10.41
N ASP A 138 -26.87 5.25 11.63
CA ASP A 138 -26.29 4.43 12.70
C ASP A 138 -26.31 2.92 12.34
N ALA A 139 -27.44 2.42 11.83
CA ALA A 139 -27.53 1.03 11.36
C ALA A 139 -26.54 0.72 10.22
N LEU A 140 -26.41 1.61 9.23
CA LEU A 140 -25.44 1.47 8.14
C LEU A 140 -24.00 1.50 8.65
N PHE A 141 -23.71 2.32 9.66
CA PHE A 141 -22.40 2.37 10.28
C PHE A 141 -22.04 1.06 10.99
N LEU A 142 -22.97 0.46 11.73
CA LEU A 142 -22.78 -0.86 12.35
C LEU A 142 -22.54 -1.96 11.30
N VAL A 143 -23.26 -1.91 10.17
CA VAL A 143 -23.01 -2.79 9.02
C VAL A 143 -21.59 -2.63 8.48
N GLY A 144 -21.12 -1.38 8.37
CA GLY A 144 -19.72 -1.08 8.01
C GLY A 144 -18.73 -1.69 9.00
N ILE A 145 -18.91 -1.50 10.31
CA ILE A 145 -18.04 -2.10 11.32
C ILE A 145 -18.01 -3.63 11.20
N ALA A 146 -19.18 -4.27 11.08
CA ALA A 146 -19.27 -5.72 10.94
C ALA A 146 -18.53 -6.21 9.68
N GLY A 147 -18.73 -5.53 8.54
CA GLY A 147 -18.02 -5.82 7.29
C GLY A 147 -16.51 -5.65 7.40
N PHE A 148 -16.04 -4.59 8.09
CA PHE A 148 -14.62 -4.35 8.33
C PHE A 148 -13.98 -5.49 9.11
N PHE A 149 -14.60 -5.91 10.23
CA PHE A 149 -14.10 -7.02 11.03
C PHE A 149 -14.14 -8.35 10.27
N ALA A 150 -15.18 -8.60 9.47
CA ALA A 150 -15.25 -9.78 8.61
C ALA A 150 -14.06 -9.83 7.63
N ILE A 151 -13.78 -8.75 6.91
CA ILE A 151 -12.62 -8.65 5.99
C ILE A 151 -11.30 -8.85 6.73
N MET A 152 -11.16 -8.27 7.92
CA MET A 152 -9.94 -8.42 8.72
C MET A 152 -9.71 -9.88 9.14
N ILE A 153 -10.75 -10.57 9.62
CA ILE A 153 -10.69 -11.99 9.98
C ILE A 153 -10.38 -12.84 8.74
N GLU A 154 -11.05 -12.59 7.63
CA GLU A 154 -10.81 -13.28 6.36
C GLU A 154 -9.38 -13.12 5.88
N ALA A 155 -8.83 -11.90 5.91
CA ALA A 155 -7.45 -11.63 5.51
C ALA A 155 -6.46 -12.46 6.36
N VAL A 156 -6.67 -12.53 7.68
CA VAL A 156 -5.84 -13.36 8.57
C VAL A 156 -5.98 -14.85 8.25
N VAL A 157 -7.20 -15.35 8.05
CA VAL A 157 -7.45 -16.76 7.74
C VAL A 157 -6.85 -17.16 6.39
N PHE A 158 -6.96 -16.32 5.36
CA PHE A 158 -6.34 -16.59 4.07
C PHE A 158 -4.83 -16.49 4.12
N GLN A 159 -4.27 -15.48 4.81
CA GLN A 159 -2.83 -15.38 5.01
C GLN A 159 -2.27 -16.62 5.71
N GLN A 160 -2.95 -17.11 6.75
CA GLN A 160 -2.61 -18.36 7.42
C GLN A 160 -2.66 -19.55 6.45
N LYS A 161 -3.77 -19.74 5.72
CA LYS A 161 -3.93 -20.86 4.78
C LYS A 161 -2.87 -20.85 3.67
N CYS A 162 -2.53 -19.67 3.14
CA CYS A 162 -1.48 -19.52 2.15
C CYS A 162 -0.12 -19.88 2.73
N VAL A 163 0.23 -19.33 3.89
CA VAL A 163 1.49 -19.63 4.58
C VAL A 163 1.62 -21.12 4.90
N ASP A 164 0.57 -21.74 5.45
CA ASP A 164 0.60 -23.17 5.77
C ASP A 164 0.65 -24.06 4.51
N THR A 165 0.18 -23.56 3.36
CA THR A 165 0.35 -24.26 2.08
C THR A 165 1.78 -24.14 1.58
N THR A 166 2.38 -22.95 1.65
CA THR A 166 3.80 -22.74 1.34
C THR A 166 4.71 -23.60 2.22
N LYS A 167 4.41 -23.74 3.52
CA LYS A 167 5.16 -24.64 4.42
C LYS A 167 5.09 -26.12 4.03
N LYS A 168 4.01 -26.56 3.38
CA LYS A 168 3.91 -27.94 2.89
C LYS A 168 4.81 -28.19 1.69
N MET A 169 5.01 -27.16 0.86
CA MET A 169 5.95 -27.22 -0.26
C MET A 169 7.40 -27.05 0.21
N ASN A 170 7.58 -26.28 1.30
CA ASN A 170 8.86 -25.86 1.82
C ASN A 170 8.95 -26.16 3.33
N PRO A 171 9.25 -27.42 3.73
CA PRO A 171 9.23 -27.86 5.13
C PRO A 171 10.19 -27.13 6.07
N GLU A 172 11.21 -26.46 5.53
CA GLU A 172 12.15 -25.64 6.28
C GLU A 172 11.53 -24.34 6.83
N LYS A 173 10.38 -23.92 6.29
CA LYS A 173 9.61 -22.76 6.79
C LYS A 173 8.86 -23.12 8.07
N THR A 174 9.32 -22.60 9.20
CA THR A 174 8.73 -22.92 10.53
C THR A 174 7.92 -21.79 11.16
N ALA A 175 7.92 -20.58 10.58
CA ALA A 175 7.29 -19.41 11.20
C ALA A 175 5.75 -19.47 11.16
N SER A 176 5.09 -19.14 12.28
CA SER A 176 3.63 -19.07 12.34
C SER A 176 3.15 -17.65 12.05
N VAL A 177 2.07 -17.48 11.29
CA VAL A 177 1.48 -16.15 11.02
C VAL A 177 1.07 -15.43 12.30
N TYR A 178 0.76 -16.19 13.36
CA TYR A 178 0.41 -15.65 14.67
C TYR A 178 1.62 -15.22 15.51
N ASP A 179 2.85 -15.45 15.05
CA ASP A 179 4.04 -14.99 15.74
C ASP A 179 4.15 -13.46 15.67
N ALA A 180 4.30 -12.79 16.82
CA ALA A 180 4.54 -11.34 16.88
C ALA A 180 5.79 -10.90 16.07
N LYS A 181 6.70 -11.83 15.79
CA LYS A 181 7.91 -11.62 14.98
C LYS A 181 7.89 -12.48 13.71
N PHE A 182 6.71 -12.78 13.15
CA PHE A 182 6.55 -13.60 11.96
C PHE A 182 7.53 -13.22 10.85
N GLN A 183 7.57 -11.93 10.47
CA GLN A 183 8.45 -11.43 9.40
C GLN A 183 9.93 -11.76 9.65
N LYS A 184 10.39 -11.64 10.89
CA LYS A 184 11.77 -11.97 11.26
C LYS A 184 12.00 -13.48 11.16
N LYS A 185 11.15 -14.29 11.81
CA LYS A 185 11.27 -15.75 11.78
C LYS A 185 11.19 -16.30 10.35
N TRP A 186 10.32 -15.72 9.52
CA TRP A 186 10.17 -16.07 8.11
C TRP A 186 11.47 -15.78 7.35
N MET A 187 12.02 -14.57 7.50
CA MET A 187 13.30 -14.19 6.87
C MET A 187 14.47 -15.05 7.34
N ASP A 188 14.52 -15.40 8.63
CA ASP A 188 15.57 -16.25 9.20
C ASP A 188 15.51 -17.70 8.65
N SER A 189 14.32 -18.18 8.26
CA SER A 189 14.11 -19.49 7.61
C SER A 189 14.34 -19.48 6.10
N CYS A 190 14.61 -18.32 5.50
CA CYS A 190 14.92 -18.23 4.08
C CYS A 190 16.39 -18.54 3.78
N ASP A 191 16.63 -19.14 2.63
CA ASP A 191 17.97 -19.28 2.09
C ASP A 191 18.50 -17.93 1.55
N GLU A 192 19.74 -17.92 1.08
CA GLU A 192 20.37 -16.69 0.58
C GLU A 192 19.77 -16.20 -0.75
N ALA A 193 19.28 -17.10 -1.61
CA ALA A 193 18.67 -16.73 -2.88
C ALA A 193 17.30 -16.05 -2.66
N GLU A 194 16.47 -16.61 -1.77
CA GLU A 194 15.20 -16.04 -1.35
C GLU A 194 15.39 -14.68 -0.66
N LYS A 195 16.36 -14.56 0.25
CA LYS A 195 16.70 -13.27 0.90
C LYS A 195 17.07 -12.20 -0.13
N ILE A 196 17.88 -12.55 -1.12
CA ILE A 196 18.25 -11.64 -2.22
C ILE A 196 17.01 -11.26 -3.05
N MET A 197 16.14 -12.22 -3.35
CA MET A 197 14.89 -11.96 -4.09
C MET A 197 13.99 -11.00 -3.32
N ILE A 198 13.73 -11.26 -2.03
CA ILE A 198 12.93 -10.38 -1.17
C ILE A 198 13.58 -9.00 -1.08
N GLY A 199 14.91 -8.92 -0.98
CA GLY A 199 15.66 -7.66 -1.00
C GLY A 199 15.44 -6.86 -2.28
N LYS A 200 15.50 -7.49 -3.45
CA LYS A 200 15.22 -6.85 -4.75
C LYS A 200 13.77 -6.36 -4.86
N CYS A 201 12.82 -7.18 -4.44
CA CYS A 201 11.40 -6.81 -4.40
C CYS A 201 11.14 -5.64 -3.43
N ALA A 202 11.72 -5.68 -2.24
CA ALA A 202 11.60 -4.64 -1.22
C ALA A 202 12.21 -3.32 -1.69
N PHE A 203 13.36 -3.34 -2.37
CA PHE A 203 13.96 -2.15 -2.96
C PHE A 203 13.07 -1.54 -4.06
N LYS A 204 12.50 -2.38 -4.94
CA LYS A 204 11.59 -1.91 -5.99
C LYS A 204 10.30 -1.32 -5.40
N ALA A 205 9.75 -1.95 -4.36
CA ALA A 205 8.60 -1.42 -3.61
C ALA A 205 8.94 -0.09 -2.92
N TYR A 206 10.11 0.01 -2.27
CA TYR A 206 10.60 1.23 -1.65
C TYR A 206 10.71 2.40 -2.66
N ALA A 207 11.31 2.15 -3.82
CA ALA A 207 11.44 3.15 -4.88
C ALA A 207 10.07 3.61 -5.40
N ALA A 208 9.13 2.68 -5.59
CA ALA A 208 7.76 3.00 -5.97
C ALA A 208 7.05 3.84 -4.89
N THR A 209 7.15 3.47 -3.62
CA THR A 209 6.59 4.24 -2.49
C THR A 209 7.12 5.66 -2.45
N ASN A 210 8.44 5.86 -2.62
CA ASN A 210 9.02 7.21 -2.63
C ASN A 210 8.49 8.06 -3.79
N MET A 211 8.35 7.47 -4.99
CA MET A 211 7.76 8.16 -6.14
C MET A 211 6.30 8.54 -5.88
N VAL A 212 5.50 7.59 -5.36
CA VAL A 212 4.08 7.82 -5.04
C VAL A 212 3.92 8.87 -3.96
N CYS A 213 4.70 8.83 -2.88
CA CYS A 213 4.71 9.86 -1.84
C CYS A 213 5.01 11.25 -2.43
N THR A 214 6.02 11.35 -3.30
CA THR A 214 6.38 12.62 -3.94
C THR A 214 5.21 13.19 -4.76
N ILE A 215 4.60 12.35 -5.61
CA ILE A 215 3.46 12.75 -6.45
C ILE A 215 2.26 13.13 -5.58
N LEU A 216 1.93 12.31 -4.58
CA LEU A 216 0.81 12.56 -3.68
C LEU A 216 0.99 13.84 -2.86
N SER A 217 2.18 14.13 -2.36
CA SER A 217 2.44 15.38 -1.62
C SER A 217 2.18 16.62 -2.50
N ILE A 218 2.56 16.58 -3.78
CA ILE A 218 2.28 17.68 -4.72
C ILE A 218 0.78 17.79 -5.01
N VAL A 219 0.13 16.66 -5.32
CA VAL A 219 -1.31 16.63 -5.61
C VAL A 219 -2.12 17.11 -4.42
N LEU A 220 -1.82 16.64 -3.20
CA LEU A 220 -2.53 17.03 -1.98
C LEU A 220 -2.30 18.50 -1.63
N ALA A 221 -1.12 19.07 -1.91
CA ALA A 221 -0.88 20.50 -1.73
C ALA A 221 -1.76 21.34 -2.67
N ILE A 222 -1.93 20.92 -3.93
CA ILE A 222 -2.85 21.57 -4.88
C ILE A 222 -4.29 21.39 -4.41
N CYS A 223 -4.68 20.18 -4.00
CA CYS A 223 -6.01 19.91 -3.46
C CYS A 223 -6.32 20.72 -2.20
N ALA A 224 -5.33 20.99 -1.34
CA ALA A 224 -5.52 21.84 -0.16
C ALA A 224 -5.91 23.27 -0.56
N LEU A 225 -5.32 23.81 -1.63
CA LEU A 225 -5.67 25.13 -2.18
C LEU A 225 -7.04 25.14 -2.87
N VAL A 226 -7.37 24.10 -3.64
CA VAL A 226 -8.57 24.05 -4.47
C VAL A 226 -9.82 23.64 -3.68
N PHE A 227 -9.69 22.65 -2.80
CA PHE A 227 -10.80 22.01 -2.11
C PHE A 227 -10.88 22.35 -0.61
N GLY A 228 -9.90 23.06 -0.06
CA GLY A 228 -9.90 23.43 1.35
C GLY A 228 -9.80 22.25 2.32
N ILE A 229 -9.28 21.10 1.86
CA ILE A 229 -9.12 19.87 2.68
C ILE A 229 -8.12 20.02 3.85
N GLY A 230 -7.44 21.16 3.94
CA GLY A 230 -6.42 21.44 4.94
C GLY A 230 -5.09 20.74 4.66
N PHE A 231 -4.15 20.84 5.61
CA PHE A 231 -2.80 20.29 5.46
C PHE A 231 -2.65 18.84 5.96
N LEU A 232 -3.63 18.33 6.72
CA LEU A 232 -3.54 17.01 7.37
C LEU A 232 -3.28 15.85 6.41
N PRO A 233 -3.95 15.73 5.24
CA PRO A 233 -3.66 14.67 4.29
C PRO A 233 -2.21 14.73 3.77
N SER A 234 -1.71 15.94 3.50
CA SER A 234 -0.33 16.14 3.05
C SER A 234 0.68 15.77 4.15
N LEU A 235 0.41 16.15 5.41
CA LEU A 235 1.22 15.78 6.56
C LEU A 235 1.32 14.26 6.72
N ALA A 236 0.20 13.54 6.59
CA ALA A 236 0.20 12.08 6.70
C ALA A 236 1.12 11.42 5.66
N VAL A 237 1.09 11.89 4.40
CA VAL A 237 2.00 11.39 3.35
C VAL A 237 3.45 11.72 3.66
N CYS A 238 3.75 12.94 4.11
CA CYS A 238 5.11 13.34 4.49
C CYS A 238 5.66 12.52 5.68
N LEU A 239 4.82 12.18 6.66
CA LEU A 239 5.22 11.32 7.78
C LEU A 239 5.59 9.92 7.30
N ILE A 240 4.76 9.29 6.46
CA ILE A 240 5.08 7.99 5.85
C ILE A 240 6.40 8.07 5.10
N TRP A 241 6.59 9.12 4.31
CA TRP A 241 7.79 9.29 3.49
C TRP A 241 9.06 9.49 4.33
N ILE A 242 9.01 10.33 5.37
CA ILE A 242 10.14 10.54 6.30
C ILE A 242 10.48 9.25 7.03
N VAL A 243 9.48 8.50 7.50
CA VAL A 243 9.71 7.21 8.19
C VAL A 243 10.39 6.24 7.24
N ASN A 244 9.87 6.07 6.02
CA ASN A 244 10.42 5.18 5.01
C ASN A 244 11.90 5.54 4.69
N GLN A 245 12.18 6.82 4.45
CA GLN A 245 13.52 7.31 4.15
C GLN A 245 14.47 7.14 5.35
N SER A 246 14.00 7.43 6.56
CA SER A 246 14.80 7.36 7.79
C SER A 246 15.21 5.92 8.13
N VAL A 247 14.27 4.98 8.01
CA VAL A 247 14.56 3.54 8.24
C VAL A 247 15.55 3.03 7.21
N TYR A 248 15.37 3.38 5.92
CA TYR A 248 16.32 3.01 4.87
C TYR A 248 17.72 3.55 5.15
N CYS A 249 17.85 4.85 5.44
CA CYS A 249 19.14 5.46 5.76
C CYS A 249 19.79 4.82 7.00
N ARG A 250 19.00 4.52 8.04
CA ARG A 250 19.49 3.88 9.26
C ARG A 250 20.07 2.49 8.99
N GLU A 251 19.34 1.66 8.26
CA GLU A 251 19.81 0.31 7.92
C GLU A 251 21.01 0.38 6.94
N ALA A 252 20.98 1.26 5.94
CA ALA A 252 22.12 1.46 5.03
C ALA A 252 23.40 1.85 5.77
N LEU A 253 23.33 2.74 6.78
CA LEU A 253 24.47 3.11 7.62
C LEU A 253 24.98 1.92 8.45
N LYS A 254 24.06 1.10 8.98
CA LYS A 254 24.42 -0.10 9.77
C LYS A 254 25.14 -1.13 8.90
N TYR A 255 24.64 -1.41 7.70
CA TYR A 255 25.28 -2.35 6.77
C TYR A 255 26.57 -1.79 6.19
N SER A 256 26.67 -0.49 5.91
CA SER A 256 27.93 0.15 5.50
C SER A 256 29.01 0.02 6.57
N LYS A 257 28.66 0.23 7.85
CA LYS A 257 29.60 0.01 8.97
C LYS A 257 30.03 -1.44 9.12
N ALA A 258 29.17 -2.41 8.79
CA ALA A 258 29.52 -3.83 8.80
C ALA A 258 30.42 -4.20 7.61
N GLY A 259 30.09 -3.74 6.40
CA GLY A 259 30.90 -3.95 5.19
C GLY A 259 32.30 -3.35 5.29
N ASN A 260 32.42 -2.14 5.85
CA ASN A 260 33.73 -1.50 6.11
C ASN A 260 34.59 -2.21 7.18
N LYS A 261 34.03 -3.17 7.92
CA LYS A 261 34.79 -4.02 8.86
C LYS A 261 35.21 -5.36 8.26
N ILE A 262 34.66 -5.71 7.10
CA ILE A 262 34.91 -6.97 6.39
C ILE A 262 35.81 -6.72 5.15
N SER A 263 35.81 -5.49 4.63
CA SER A 263 36.80 -4.97 3.68
C SER A 263 38.07 -4.52 4.38
#